data_AF-A0A812P1F0-F1
#
_entry.id   AF-A0A812P1F0-F1
#
_cell.length_a   1.000
_cell.length_b   1.000
_cell.length_c   1.000
_cell.angle_alpha   90.00
_cell.angle_beta   90.00
_cell.angle_gamma   90.00
#
_symmetry.space_group_name_H-M   'P 1'
#
loop_
_entity.id
_entity.type
_entity.pdbx_description
1 polymer ?
#
loop_
_entity_poly.entity_id
_entity_poly.type
_entity_poly.pdbx_seq_one_letter_code
_entity_poly.pdbx_strand_id
1 'polypeptide(L)'
;MWSELREFSVIYRGLRSDRTSPTCGRILAHARTQVSAFRERIGLQLCVFKIGVTANPPFRFVDYVSKGFTEMWVVFAGSDLGMVHMLEAALILEFGPATGCQNALGTGGEGALNRKISDGPPFFVYVTGGRADQPRRVPCAHAVSIAKAAVDQDLSAADPMLLRLANVSLSDPAVRKWPYVKFSDWMRLLIDTGPCVDKLILAGQSQCGATQMKAALKRSLLCWCCPCMAALVGGTKQYLDDIQRDPDKRDAMGLNFLGPSWGTQFLFSVMMRGVWQKYPRALDKLVELFADDLSKCALQGVASTRNPNEVFFAVQLGTKGDLPALIKLGNFKRTYNRVPKTARSNTLCRGICHWCDAGREGDFPVFFEDLSSEPGWLATSFINPPWDTEPTMLRGQLLEPQRPSFFFRIDLWHCFHCGVARVWLASAFIVLCNLGVIVGGSVDARFRSLTDSYREFCARHRLAMHIQEFTRDNLGFDSEASWPVGKWNKGAASTHMMLFLEKFMEDRVVGRTDDVLLLAIVTCRCCVQECFMLHTC
;
A
#
# COMPACT_ATOMS: atom_id res chain seq x y z
N MET A 1 -20.65 -8.97 32.23
CA MET A 1 -19.86 -9.69 31.21
C MET A 1 -20.57 -9.79 29.85
N TRP A 2 -21.51 -10.72 29.60
CA TRP A 2 -22.08 -10.86 28.24
C TRP A 2 -22.88 -9.65 27.74
N SER A 3 -23.46 -8.87 28.66
CA SER A 3 -24.11 -7.59 28.36
C SER A 3 -23.14 -6.56 27.79
N GLU A 4 -21.95 -6.42 28.40
CA GLU A 4 -20.89 -5.51 27.94
C GLU A 4 -20.32 -5.97 26.59
N LEU A 5 -20.08 -7.28 26.43
CA LEU A 5 -19.54 -7.84 25.20
C LEU A 5 -20.47 -7.67 23.98
N ARG A 6 -21.76 -7.45 24.23
CA ARG A 6 -22.75 -7.17 23.19
C ARG A 6 -22.46 -5.88 22.44
N GLU A 7 -21.91 -4.87 23.12
CA GLU A 7 -21.53 -3.59 22.51
C GLU A 7 -20.40 -3.77 21.50
N PHE A 8 -19.57 -4.78 21.70
CA PHE A 8 -18.49 -5.18 20.80
C PHE A 8 -18.90 -6.26 19.79
N SER A 9 -20.21 -6.46 19.57
CA SER A 9 -20.73 -7.46 18.62
C SER A 9 -20.35 -8.92 18.95
N VAL A 10 -20.03 -9.21 20.22
CA VAL A 10 -19.84 -10.57 20.74
C VAL A 10 -21.07 -10.96 21.56
N ILE A 11 -21.91 -11.83 21.02
CA ILE A 11 -23.24 -12.12 21.56
C ILE A 11 -23.31 -13.57 22.06
N TYR A 12 -23.72 -13.75 23.31
CA TYR A 12 -24.00 -15.07 23.85
C TYR A 12 -25.38 -15.56 23.40
N ARG A 13 -25.40 -16.70 22.72
CA ARG A 13 -26.59 -17.40 22.21
C ARG A 13 -26.65 -18.84 22.73
N GLY A 14 -26.03 -19.14 23.87
CA GLY A 14 -26.09 -20.47 24.46
C GLY A 14 -27.48 -20.86 24.96
N LEU A 15 -27.66 -22.17 25.22
CA LEU A 15 -28.85 -22.70 25.88
C LEU A 15 -29.02 -22.02 27.24
N ARG A 16 -30.23 -21.53 27.54
CA ARG A 16 -30.56 -21.09 28.89
C ARG A 16 -30.58 -22.32 29.79
N SER A 17 -29.85 -22.26 30.90
CA SER A 17 -29.83 -23.33 31.90
C SER A 17 -31.20 -23.40 32.57
N ASP A 18 -32.07 -24.27 32.05
CA ASP A 18 -33.17 -24.81 32.82
C ASP A 18 -32.64 -26.00 33.62
N ARG A 19 -33.23 -26.33 34.78
CA ARG A 19 -32.63 -27.10 35.89
C ARG A 19 -32.06 -28.50 35.59
N THR A 20 -32.07 -28.98 34.35
CA THR A 20 -31.53 -30.27 33.90
C THR A 20 -30.40 -30.08 32.89
N SER A 21 -29.27 -30.76 33.11
CA SER A 21 -28.15 -30.78 32.15
C SER A 21 -28.63 -31.19 30.75
N PRO A 22 -28.47 -30.36 29.72
CA PRO A 22 -28.97 -30.66 28.39
C PRO A 22 -28.20 -31.83 27.78
N THR A 23 -28.91 -32.71 27.08
CA THR A 23 -28.28 -33.83 26.34
C THR A 23 -27.44 -33.30 25.18
N CYS A 24 -26.41 -34.05 24.76
CA CYS A 24 -25.58 -33.68 23.61
C CYS A 24 -26.40 -33.43 22.34
N GLY A 25 -27.47 -34.20 22.11
CA GLY A 25 -28.39 -33.99 20.99
C GLY A 25 -29.12 -32.64 21.05
N ARG A 26 -29.56 -32.22 22.25
CA ARG A 26 -30.20 -30.91 22.45
C ARG A 26 -29.21 -29.76 22.27
N ILE A 27 -27.97 -29.93 22.73
CA ILE A 27 -26.88 -28.96 22.52
C ILE A 27 -26.60 -28.79 21.02
N LEU A 28 -26.43 -29.90 20.28
CA LEU A 28 -26.17 -29.87 18.85
C LEU A 28 -27.34 -29.23 18.08
N ALA A 29 -28.58 -29.64 18.36
CA ALA A 29 -29.76 -29.07 17.71
C ALA A 29 -29.87 -27.55 17.91
N HIS A 30 -29.59 -27.09 19.13
CA HIS A 30 -29.56 -25.66 19.44
C HIS A 30 -28.46 -24.93 18.68
N ALA A 31 -27.22 -25.45 18.70
CA ALA A 31 -26.09 -24.83 18.02
C ALA A 31 -26.32 -24.73 16.50
N ARG A 32 -26.88 -25.76 15.87
CA ARG A 32 -27.29 -25.75 14.45
C ARG A 32 -28.28 -24.63 14.14
N THR A 33 -29.27 -24.46 15.01
CA THR A 33 -30.27 -23.39 14.89
C THR A 33 -29.61 -22.02 14.99
N GLN A 34 -28.67 -21.83 15.92
CA GLN A 34 -27.96 -20.55 16.08
C GLN A 34 -27.04 -20.22 14.90
N VAL A 35 -26.33 -21.20 14.33
CA VAL A 35 -25.48 -20.97 13.14
C VAL A 35 -26.33 -20.61 11.92
N SER A 36 -27.47 -21.26 11.74
CA SER A 36 -28.42 -20.93 10.66
C SER A 36 -28.96 -19.51 10.81
N ALA A 37 -29.43 -19.16 12.01
CA ALA A 37 -29.92 -17.82 12.33
C ALA A 37 -28.84 -16.73 12.19
N PHE A 38 -27.58 -17.04 12.51
CA PHE A 38 -26.44 -16.13 12.28
C PHE A 38 -26.27 -15.81 10.79
N ARG A 39 -26.31 -16.84 9.94
CA ARG A 39 -26.17 -16.67 8.48
C ARG A 39 -27.34 -15.91 7.88
N GLU A 40 -28.56 -16.20 8.32
CA GLU A 40 -29.77 -15.49 7.89
C GLU A 40 -29.70 -14.01 8.25
N ARG A 41 -29.25 -13.67 9.47
CA ARG A 41 -29.11 -12.29 9.91
C ARG A 41 -28.13 -11.48 9.05
N ILE A 42 -27.02 -12.08 8.63
CA ILE A 42 -26.03 -11.42 7.75
C ILE A 42 -26.53 -11.39 6.30
N GLY A 43 -27.25 -12.43 5.88
CA GLY A 43 -27.76 -12.68 4.53
C GLY A 43 -27.09 -13.92 3.93
N LEU A 44 -27.87 -14.97 3.64
CA LEU A 44 -27.36 -16.30 3.28
C LEU A 44 -26.35 -16.32 2.13
N GLN A 45 -26.54 -15.50 1.10
CA GLN A 45 -25.68 -15.43 -0.10
C GLN A 45 -24.43 -14.57 0.11
N LEU A 46 -24.45 -13.69 1.11
CA LEU A 46 -23.38 -12.73 1.38
C LEU A 46 -22.61 -13.07 2.66
N CYS A 47 -23.09 -14.00 3.47
CA CYS A 47 -22.46 -14.35 4.73
C CYS A 47 -21.16 -15.13 4.49
N VAL A 48 -20.03 -14.48 4.79
CA VAL A 48 -18.73 -15.15 4.92
C VAL A 48 -18.51 -15.40 6.41
N PHE A 49 -18.36 -16.66 6.81
CA PHE A 49 -18.35 -17.04 8.22
C PHE A 49 -17.35 -18.16 8.53
N LYS A 50 -17.03 -18.30 9.81
CA LYS A 50 -16.17 -19.33 10.37
C LYS A 50 -16.71 -19.81 11.71
N ILE A 51 -16.70 -21.11 11.91
CA ILE A 51 -17.00 -21.77 13.19
C ILE A 51 -15.68 -22.08 13.87
N GLY A 52 -15.62 -21.91 15.19
CA GLY A 52 -14.39 -22.12 15.94
C GLY A 52 -14.61 -22.38 17.42
N VAL A 53 -13.52 -22.73 18.10
CA VAL A 53 -13.45 -22.85 19.56
C VAL A 53 -12.44 -21.88 20.17
N THR A 54 -12.67 -21.45 21.41
CA THR A 54 -11.77 -20.57 22.18
C THR A 54 -12.08 -20.62 23.67
N ALA A 55 -11.11 -20.27 24.52
CA ALA A 55 -11.31 -20.02 25.96
C ALA A 55 -11.61 -18.53 26.23
N ASN A 56 -11.29 -17.65 25.27
CA ASN A 56 -11.46 -16.19 25.41
C ASN A 56 -12.08 -15.61 24.12
N PRO A 57 -13.43 -15.56 24.02
CA PRO A 57 -14.12 -15.04 22.85
C PRO A 57 -13.78 -13.58 22.49
N PRO A 58 -13.69 -12.63 23.44
CA PRO A 58 -13.30 -11.25 23.14
C PRO A 58 -11.93 -11.17 22.47
N PHE A 59 -10.91 -11.79 23.06
CA PHE A 59 -9.56 -11.80 22.50
C PHE A 59 -9.55 -12.44 21.11
N ARG A 60 -10.29 -13.55 20.95
CA ARG A 60 -10.38 -14.24 19.66
C ARG A 60 -11.08 -13.42 18.59
N PHE A 61 -12.07 -12.61 18.96
CA PHE A 61 -12.82 -11.79 18.00
C PHE A 61 -11.98 -10.65 17.42
N VAL A 62 -11.03 -10.09 18.19
CA VAL A 62 -10.10 -9.05 17.70
C VAL A 62 -9.34 -9.51 16.45
N ASP A 63 -8.85 -10.76 16.43
CA ASP A 63 -8.19 -11.36 15.26
C ASP A 63 -9.11 -11.37 14.03
N TYR A 64 -10.42 -11.58 14.24
CA TYR A 64 -11.40 -11.68 13.18
C TYR A 64 -11.86 -10.32 12.66
N VAL A 65 -11.92 -9.30 13.52
CA VAL A 65 -12.16 -7.91 13.11
C VAL A 65 -11.09 -7.46 12.11
N SER A 66 -9.82 -7.82 12.34
CA SER A 66 -8.73 -7.51 11.39
C SER A 66 -8.89 -8.18 10.01
N LYS A 67 -9.67 -9.26 9.94
CA LYS A 67 -10.02 -9.99 8.70
C LYS A 67 -11.34 -9.50 8.10
N GLY A 68 -11.95 -8.50 8.70
CA GLY A 68 -13.20 -7.91 8.26
C GLY A 68 -14.44 -8.70 8.67
N PHE A 69 -14.41 -9.48 9.76
CA PHE A 69 -15.65 -9.99 10.36
C PHE A 69 -16.24 -8.95 11.31
N THR A 70 -17.57 -8.89 11.36
CA THR A 70 -18.31 -7.84 12.07
C THR A 70 -19.05 -8.35 13.29
N GLU A 71 -19.27 -9.66 13.40
CA GLU A 71 -20.04 -10.22 14.50
C GLU A 71 -19.53 -11.60 14.91
N MET A 72 -19.67 -11.94 16.19
CA MET A 72 -19.41 -13.26 16.75
C MET A 72 -20.57 -13.69 17.66
N TRP A 73 -21.11 -14.88 17.44
CA TRP A 73 -22.07 -15.51 18.35
C TRP A 73 -21.41 -16.69 19.06
N VAL A 74 -21.41 -16.64 20.39
CA VAL A 74 -21.03 -17.78 21.22
C VAL A 74 -22.26 -18.68 21.38
N VAL A 75 -22.24 -19.85 20.75
CA VAL A 75 -23.40 -20.75 20.63
C VAL A 75 -23.43 -21.82 21.72
N PHE A 76 -22.30 -22.09 22.35
CA PHE A 76 -22.19 -23.05 23.45
C PHE A 76 -21.02 -22.70 24.38
N ALA A 77 -21.16 -23.01 25.66
CA ALA A 77 -20.11 -22.91 26.67
C ALA A 77 -20.09 -24.20 27.50
N GLY A 78 -18.91 -24.78 27.71
CA GLY A 78 -18.75 -26.02 28.49
C GLY A 78 -17.39 -26.10 29.17
N SER A 79 -17.29 -26.92 30.20
CA SER A 79 -16.02 -27.19 30.89
C SER A 79 -15.22 -28.33 30.27
N ASP A 80 -15.87 -29.19 29.48
CA ASP A 80 -15.23 -30.33 28.82
C ASP A 80 -14.75 -29.95 27.41
N LEU A 81 -13.43 -30.02 27.21
CA LEU A 81 -12.80 -29.66 25.95
C LEU A 81 -13.19 -30.63 24.82
N GLY A 82 -13.30 -31.93 25.13
CA GLY A 82 -13.68 -32.97 24.17
C GLY A 82 -15.05 -32.71 23.56
N MET A 83 -16.05 -32.42 24.40
CA MET A 83 -17.40 -32.07 23.98
C MET A 83 -17.44 -30.80 23.11
N VAL A 84 -16.66 -29.78 23.47
CA VAL A 84 -16.59 -28.51 22.72
C VAL A 84 -15.96 -28.72 21.33
N HIS A 85 -14.91 -29.53 21.24
CA HIS A 85 -14.28 -29.94 19.98
C HIS A 85 -15.19 -30.84 19.13
N MET A 86 -15.88 -31.80 19.73
CA MET A 86 -16.86 -32.64 19.02
C MET A 86 -18.01 -31.81 18.46
N LEU A 87 -18.49 -30.82 19.21
CA LEU A 87 -19.54 -29.92 18.74
C LEU A 87 -19.06 -29.03 17.60
N GLU A 88 -17.86 -28.45 17.68
CA GLU A 88 -17.24 -27.71 16.57
C GLU A 88 -17.13 -28.58 15.32
N ALA A 89 -16.62 -29.80 15.45
CA ALA A 89 -16.46 -30.73 14.34
C ALA A 89 -17.79 -31.08 13.68
N ALA A 90 -18.82 -31.37 14.47
CA ALA A 90 -20.16 -31.64 13.97
C ALA A 90 -20.74 -30.45 13.19
N LEU A 91 -20.56 -29.23 13.70
CA LEU A 91 -21.03 -28.01 13.02
C LEU A 91 -20.23 -27.72 11.74
N ILE A 92 -18.91 -27.94 11.73
CA ILE A 92 -18.09 -27.78 10.51
C ILE A 92 -18.48 -28.81 9.46
N LEU A 93 -18.76 -30.06 9.85
CA LEU A 93 -19.20 -31.09 8.92
C LEU A 93 -20.52 -30.71 8.24
N GLU A 94 -21.46 -30.15 8.99
CA GLU A 94 -22.77 -29.74 8.47
C GLU A 94 -22.72 -28.45 7.64
N PHE A 95 -22.03 -27.42 8.12
CA PHE A 95 -22.01 -26.09 7.48
C PHE A 95 -20.80 -25.87 6.56
N GLY A 96 -19.84 -26.79 6.50
CA GLY A 96 -18.67 -26.73 5.62
C GLY A 96 -19.01 -26.58 4.13
N PRO A 97 -20.01 -27.33 3.60
CA PRO A 97 -20.45 -27.17 2.21
C PRO A 97 -21.21 -25.87 1.93
N ALA A 98 -21.60 -25.10 2.95
CA ALA A 98 -22.40 -23.90 2.78
C ALA A 98 -21.57 -22.74 2.19
N THR A 99 -22.16 -22.00 1.26
CA THR A 99 -21.52 -20.81 0.65
C THR A 99 -21.03 -19.84 1.73
N GLY A 100 -19.77 -19.43 1.60
CA GLY A 100 -19.12 -18.47 2.49
C GLY A 100 -18.47 -19.06 3.74
N CYS A 101 -18.58 -20.37 3.99
CA CYS A 101 -17.88 -21.03 5.08
C CYS A 101 -16.34 -21.03 4.85
N GLN A 102 -15.57 -20.61 5.85
CA GLN A 102 -14.10 -20.51 5.82
C GLN A 102 -13.41 -21.64 6.62
N ASN A 103 -14.17 -22.66 7.03
CA ASN A 103 -13.62 -23.88 7.62
C ASN A 103 -13.28 -24.87 6.50
N ALA A 104 -12.14 -25.55 6.62
CA ALA A 104 -11.83 -26.64 5.70
C ALA A 104 -12.67 -27.88 6.07
N LEU A 105 -13.13 -28.62 5.04
CA LEU A 105 -13.90 -29.83 5.26
C LEU A 105 -13.03 -30.88 5.98
N GLY A 106 -13.58 -31.51 7.00
CA GLY A 106 -12.88 -32.52 7.80
C GLY A 106 -11.88 -31.98 8.84
N THR A 107 -11.69 -30.67 8.98
CA THR A 107 -10.70 -30.09 9.93
C THR A 107 -11.31 -29.71 11.29
N GLY A 108 -12.28 -30.48 11.78
CA GLY A 108 -12.95 -30.24 13.06
C GLY A 108 -12.25 -30.93 14.24
N GLY A 109 -12.28 -30.31 15.42
CA GLY A 109 -11.79 -30.94 16.66
C GLY A 109 -10.30 -30.75 16.95
N GLU A 110 -9.56 -30.10 16.05
CA GLU A 110 -8.16 -29.69 16.26
C GLU A 110 -8.00 -28.16 16.36
N GLY A 111 -8.99 -27.49 16.95
CA GLY A 111 -9.03 -26.04 17.10
C GLY A 111 -7.82 -25.45 17.83
N ALA A 112 -7.76 -24.12 17.87
CA ALA A 112 -6.64 -23.35 18.45
C ALA A 112 -6.31 -23.71 19.92
N LEU A 113 -7.20 -24.42 20.61
CA LEU A 113 -7.06 -24.90 21.98
C LEU A 113 -6.12 -26.11 22.14
N ASN A 114 -5.72 -26.79 21.06
CA ASN A 114 -4.70 -27.86 21.13
C ASN A 114 -3.25 -27.33 21.28
N ARG A 115 -3.06 -26.01 21.37
CA ARG A 115 -1.75 -25.41 21.65
C ARG A 115 -1.45 -25.58 23.15
N LYS A 116 -0.17 -25.83 23.49
CA LYS A 116 0.32 -26.24 24.84
C LYS A 116 -0.09 -25.37 26.05
N ILE A 117 -0.77 -24.23 25.85
CA ILE A 117 -1.18 -23.30 26.90
C ILE A 117 -2.62 -22.86 26.56
N SER A 118 -3.61 -23.44 27.24
CA SER A 118 -4.98 -22.94 27.23
C SER A 118 -5.33 -22.44 28.64
N ASP A 119 -6.09 -21.36 28.76
CA ASP A 119 -6.45 -20.71 30.04
C ASP A 119 -7.41 -21.55 30.91
N GLY A 120 -7.62 -22.83 30.57
CA GLY A 120 -8.59 -23.70 31.20
C GLY A 120 -10.05 -23.39 30.80
N PRO A 121 -11.02 -24.12 31.36
CA PRO A 121 -12.43 -23.87 31.13
C PRO A 121 -12.90 -22.53 31.76
N PRO A 122 -14.00 -21.93 31.28
CA PRO A 122 -14.92 -22.46 30.26
C PRO A 122 -14.39 -22.35 28.83
N PHE A 123 -14.67 -23.35 28.02
CA PHE A 123 -14.42 -23.35 26.59
C PHE A 123 -15.72 -23.02 25.83
N PHE A 124 -15.57 -22.32 24.73
CA PHE A 124 -16.68 -21.76 23.96
C PHE A 124 -16.64 -22.25 22.52
N VAL A 125 -17.80 -22.66 21.99
CA VAL A 125 -18.02 -22.80 20.54
C VAL A 125 -18.66 -21.52 20.05
N TYR A 126 -18.14 -20.96 18.95
CA TYR A 126 -18.66 -19.75 18.33
C TYR A 126 -18.81 -19.89 16.82
N VAL A 127 -19.65 -19.02 16.26
CA VAL A 127 -19.66 -18.66 14.84
C VAL A 127 -19.33 -17.18 14.72
N THR A 128 -18.46 -16.82 13.79
CA THR A 128 -18.12 -15.42 13.48
C THR A 128 -18.19 -15.19 11.98
N GLY A 129 -18.46 -13.97 11.56
CA GLY A 129 -18.58 -13.67 10.14
C GLY A 129 -18.91 -12.22 9.87
N GLY A 130 -19.08 -11.94 8.59
CA GLY A 130 -19.44 -10.64 8.05
C GLY A 130 -19.99 -10.77 6.63
N ARG A 131 -20.41 -9.66 6.03
CA ARG A 131 -20.89 -9.70 4.64
C ARG A 131 -19.73 -9.66 3.66
N ALA A 132 -19.84 -10.40 2.55
CA ALA A 132 -18.84 -10.43 1.47
C ALA A 132 -18.69 -9.08 0.75
N ASP A 133 -19.78 -8.31 0.69
CA ASP A 133 -19.87 -7.00 0.04
C ASP A 133 -19.47 -5.84 0.96
N GLN A 134 -19.14 -6.11 2.23
CA GLN A 134 -18.78 -5.04 3.14
C GLN A 134 -17.35 -4.54 2.87
N PRO A 135 -17.14 -3.21 2.87
CA PRO A 135 -15.81 -2.65 2.69
C PRO A 135 -14.90 -3.11 3.83
N ARG A 136 -13.77 -3.72 3.48
CA ARG A 136 -12.76 -4.14 4.45
C ARG A 136 -12.11 -2.89 5.04
N ARG A 137 -12.33 -2.63 6.33
CA ARG A 137 -11.67 -1.53 7.04
C ARG A 137 -10.16 -1.81 7.10
N VAL A 138 -9.33 -0.89 6.61
CA VAL A 138 -7.88 -0.99 6.76
C VAL A 138 -7.53 -0.64 8.22
N PRO A 139 -6.85 -1.54 8.96
CA PRO A 139 -6.63 -1.38 10.40
C PRO A 139 -5.96 -0.06 10.83
N CYS A 140 -5.16 0.57 9.97
CA CYS A 140 -4.42 1.78 10.31
C CYS A 140 -5.25 3.07 10.34
N ALA A 141 -6.26 3.21 9.48
CA ALA A 141 -7.23 4.32 9.61
C ALA A 141 -8.08 4.14 10.87
N HIS A 142 -8.44 2.88 11.17
CA HIS A 142 -9.15 2.53 12.40
C HIS A 142 -8.29 2.74 13.65
N ALA A 143 -7.00 2.42 13.61
CA ALA A 143 -6.03 2.64 14.68
C ALA A 143 -5.88 4.12 15.03
N VAL A 144 -5.80 5.00 14.04
CA VAL A 144 -5.72 6.46 14.27
C VAL A 144 -7.06 7.02 14.76
N SER A 145 -8.20 6.54 14.22
CA SER A 145 -9.52 6.95 14.69
C SER A 145 -9.90 6.37 16.08
N ILE A 146 -9.46 5.14 16.40
CA ILE A 146 -9.62 4.50 17.71
C ILE A 146 -8.69 5.18 18.70
N ALA A 147 -7.44 5.48 18.34
CA ALA A 147 -6.54 6.25 19.19
C ALA A 147 -7.15 7.63 19.53
N LYS A 148 -7.82 8.28 18.57
CA LYS A 148 -8.55 9.53 18.81
C LYS A 148 -9.82 9.32 19.66
N ALA A 149 -10.66 8.33 19.34
CA ALA A 149 -11.91 8.07 20.05
C ALA A 149 -11.70 7.52 21.48
N ALA A 150 -10.67 6.70 21.70
CA ALA A 150 -10.28 6.21 23.02
C ALA A 150 -9.76 7.32 23.93
N VAL A 151 -9.21 8.39 23.35
CA VAL A 151 -8.77 9.61 24.05
C VAL A 151 -9.94 10.53 24.39
N ASP A 152 -10.90 10.67 23.48
CA ASP A 152 -12.09 11.51 23.72
C ASP A 152 -13.10 10.86 24.70
N GLN A 153 -13.01 9.55 24.94
CA GLN A 153 -13.99 8.77 25.74
C GLN A 153 -13.39 7.95 26.89
N ASP A 154 -12.10 8.10 27.22
CA ASP A 154 -11.41 7.38 28.30
C ASP A 154 -11.65 5.84 28.25
N LEU A 155 -11.48 5.26 27.06
CA LEU A 155 -11.75 3.83 26.84
C LEU A 155 -10.56 2.98 27.30
N SER A 156 -10.60 2.57 28.56
CA SER A 156 -9.69 1.56 29.17
C SER A 156 -9.72 0.19 28.48
N ALA A 157 -10.66 -0.03 27.55
CA ALA A 157 -10.84 -1.26 26.78
C ALA A 157 -10.21 -1.25 25.37
N ALA A 158 -9.59 -0.14 24.94
CA ALA A 158 -8.90 -0.11 23.65
C ALA A 158 -7.65 -1.01 23.67
N ASP A 159 -7.23 -1.48 22.48
CA ASP A 159 -6.04 -2.32 22.33
C ASP A 159 -4.83 -1.69 23.07
N PRO A 160 -4.14 -2.41 23.97
CA PRO A 160 -3.01 -1.87 24.72
C PRO A 160 -1.91 -1.27 23.84
N MET A 161 -1.76 -1.75 22.60
CA MET A 161 -0.86 -1.22 21.59
C MET A 161 -1.36 0.12 21.03
N LEU A 162 -2.67 0.29 20.80
CA LEU A 162 -3.28 1.55 20.36
C LEU A 162 -3.30 2.59 21.48
N LEU A 163 -3.55 2.18 22.72
CA LEU A 163 -3.44 3.04 23.91
C LEU A 163 -2.00 3.55 24.11
N ARG A 164 -0.99 2.70 23.83
CA ARG A 164 0.43 3.12 23.86
C ARG A 164 0.75 4.13 22.77
N LEU A 165 0.25 3.94 21.54
CA LEU A 165 0.45 4.92 20.46
C LEU A 165 -0.29 6.25 20.72
N ALA A 166 -1.48 6.20 21.31
CA ALA A 166 -2.27 7.37 21.71
C ALA A 166 -1.57 8.18 22.84
N ASN A 167 -1.07 7.49 23.87
CA ASN A 167 -0.44 8.13 25.02
C ASN A 167 0.90 8.82 24.72
N VAL A 168 1.64 8.37 23.71
CA VAL A 168 2.96 8.96 23.36
C VAL A 168 2.83 10.20 22.46
N SER A 169 1.74 10.31 21.69
CA SER A 169 1.51 11.39 20.73
C SER A 169 1.04 12.71 21.37
N LEU A 170 0.38 12.68 22.54
CA LEU A 170 -0.48 13.79 23.02
C LEU A 170 0.13 14.79 24.02
N SER A 171 1.43 14.70 24.33
CA SER A 171 2.09 15.65 25.25
C SER A 171 2.46 16.99 24.61
N ASP A 172 2.35 17.14 23.29
CA ASP A 172 2.71 18.37 22.58
C ASP A 172 1.44 19.17 22.17
N PRO A 173 1.26 20.42 22.65
CA PRO A 173 0.07 21.23 22.35
C PRO A 173 -0.12 21.56 20.87
N ALA A 174 0.91 21.42 20.01
CA ALA A 174 0.77 21.56 18.56
C ALA A 174 0.01 20.39 17.90
N VAL A 175 -0.05 19.24 18.58
CA VAL A 175 -0.64 17.97 18.10
C VAL A 175 -2.17 18.00 18.15
N ARG A 176 -2.78 18.83 19.01
CA ARG A 176 -4.25 18.86 19.21
C ARG A 176 -5.07 19.06 17.93
N LYS A 177 -4.48 19.62 16.86
CA LYS A 177 -5.19 19.87 15.60
C LYS A 177 -5.01 18.79 14.55
N TRP A 178 -3.95 17.97 14.58
CA TRP A 178 -3.63 17.03 13.49
C TRP A 178 -3.05 15.72 14.02
N PRO A 179 -3.68 14.56 13.72
CA PRO A 179 -3.17 13.27 14.18
C PRO A 179 -1.93 12.86 13.36
N TYR A 180 -0.80 12.66 14.04
CA TYR A 180 0.39 12.03 13.49
C TYR A 180 1.02 11.08 14.53
N VAL A 181 1.85 10.16 14.05
CA VAL A 181 2.62 9.22 14.87
C VAL A 181 4.08 9.48 14.60
N LYS A 182 4.87 9.76 15.66
CA LYS A 182 6.31 9.96 15.51
C LYS A 182 6.97 8.69 15.01
N PHE A 183 7.97 8.85 14.17
CA PHE A 183 8.78 7.74 13.69
C PHE A 183 9.55 7.07 14.84
N SER A 184 10.02 7.84 15.81
CA SER A 184 10.64 7.33 17.04
C SER A 184 9.72 6.40 17.84
N ASP A 185 8.41 6.66 17.85
CA ASP A 185 7.42 5.82 18.53
C ASP A 185 7.17 4.51 17.78
N TRP A 186 7.12 4.58 16.45
CA TRP A 186 7.12 3.37 15.60
C TRP A 186 8.36 2.51 15.84
N MET A 187 9.54 3.13 15.88
CA MET A 187 10.80 2.43 16.17
C MET A 187 10.77 1.76 17.54
N ARG A 188 10.35 2.49 18.57
CA ARG A 188 10.24 1.96 19.94
C ARG A 188 9.29 0.75 19.98
N LEU A 189 8.13 0.86 19.34
CA LEU A 189 7.18 -0.24 19.21
C LEU A 189 7.80 -1.48 18.52
N LEU A 190 8.55 -1.29 17.43
CA LEU A 190 9.18 -2.40 16.72
C LEU A 190 10.25 -3.09 17.58
N ILE A 191 11.09 -2.30 18.26
CA ILE A 191 12.13 -2.78 19.19
C ILE A 191 11.48 -3.57 20.32
N ASP A 192 10.43 -3.02 20.92
CA ASP A 192 9.76 -3.59 22.07
C ASP A 192 8.84 -4.75 21.74
N THR A 193 8.44 -4.97 20.49
CA THR A 193 7.55 -6.09 20.15
C THR A 193 8.33 -7.34 19.82
N GLY A 194 9.56 -7.25 19.29
CA GLY A 194 10.51 -8.37 19.16
C GLY A 194 10.63 -9.03 17.77
N PRO A 195 9.55 -9.49 17.09
CA PRO A 195 9.70 -10.30 15.87
C PRO A 195 10.05 -9.49 14.61
N CYS A 196 10.11 -8.16 14.71
CA CYS A 196 10.48 -7.28 13.59
C CYS A 196 11.96 -6.91 13.58
N VAL A 197 12.69 -6.96 14.69
CA VAL A 197 14.11 -6.54 14.72
C VAL A 197 14.95 -7.44 13.82
N ASP A 198 14.77 -8.77 13.93
CA ASP A 198 15.46 -9.74 13.07
C ASP A 198 15.11 -9.57 11.58
N LYS A 199 13.85 -9.19 11.28
CA LYS A 199 13.39 -8.95 9.90
C LYS A 199 13.86 -7.60 9.33
N LEU A 200 13.98 -6.58 10.17
CA LEU A 200 14.46 -5.25 9.78
C LEU A 200 15.95 -5.27 9.45
N ILE A 201 16.75 -6.05 10.20
CA ILE A 201 18.18 -6.26 9.91
C ILE A 201 18.38 -6.93 8.54
N LEU A 202 17.52 -7.89 8.18
CA LEU A 202 17.58 -8.60 6.89
C LEU A 202 17.16 -7.71 5.70
N ALA A 203 16.18 -6.82 5.87
CA ALA A 203 15.73 -5.94 4.78
C ALA A 203 16.83 -4.96 4.33
N GLY A 204 17.63 -4.43 5.25
CA GLY A 204 18.76 -3.54 4.94
C GLY A 204 19.91 -4.21 4.17
N GLN A 205 20.09 -5.53 4.32
CA GLN A 205 21.11 -6.31 3.61
C GLN A 205 20.84 -6.46 2.11
N SER A 206 19.56 -6.44 1.71
CA SER A 206 19.16 -6.62 0.31
C SER A 206 19.33 -5.36 -0.55
N GLN A 207 19.28 -4.17 0.06
CA GLN A 207 19.20 -2.89 -0.69
C GLN A 207 20.51 -2.09 -0.72
N CYS A 208 21.50 -2.40 0.10
CA CYS A 208 22.78 -1.69 0.14
C CYS A 208 23.96 -2.65 -0.14
N GLY A 209 24.85 -2.26 -1.04
CA GLY A 209 26.06 -3.03 -1.37
C GLY A 209 26.90 -3.38 -0.13
N ALA A 210 27.44 -4.59 -0.11
CA ALA A 210 28.04 -5.26 1.05
C ALA A 210 29.18 -4.48 1.77
N THR A 211 29.79 -3.48 1.12
CA THR A 211 30.98 -2.80 1.60
C THR A 211 30.70 -1.70 2.64
N GLN A 212 29.56 -1.00 2.57
CA GLN A 212 29.18 0.04 3.55
C GLN A 212 28.66 -0.57 4.87
N MET A 213 28.17 -1.81 4.85
CA MET A 213 27.51 -2.44 6.00
C MET A 213 28.46 -3.04 7.04
N LYS A 214 29.68 -3.46 6.66
CA LYS A 214 30.62 -4.10 7.60
C LYS A 214 31.08 -3.18 8.74
N ALA A 215 31.05 -1.85 8.53
CA ALA A 215 31.37 -0.87 9.57
C ALA A 215 30.16 -0.57 10.49
N ALA A 216 28.94 -0.58 9.95
CA ALA A 216 27.70 -0.30 10.67
C ALA A 216 27.30 -1.44 11.64
N LEU A 217 27.61 -2.70 11.29
CA LEU A 217 27.32 -3.90 12.09
C LEU A 217 28.06 -3.97 13.43
N LYS A 218 29.15 -3.22 13.64
CA LYS A 218 29.84 -3.16 14.95
C LYS A 218 29.12 -2.23 15.96
N ARG A 219 28.11 -1.47 15.55
CA ARG A 219 27.40 -0.47 16.38
C ARG A 219 25.89 -0.52 16.15
N SER A 220 25.23 -1.67 16.28
CA SER A 220 23.75 -1.81 16.32
C SER A 220 22.96 -0.82 15.44
N LEU A 221 23.44 -0.55 14.21
CA LEU A 221 22.96 0.55 13.39
C LEU A 221 21.90 0.01 12.44
N LEU A 222 20.69 0.54 12.51
CA LEU A 222 19.62 0.17 11.59
C LEU A 222 19.62 1.14 10.40
N CYS A 223 20.02 0.66 9.22
CA CYS A 223 19.97 1.43 7.98
C CYS A 223 18.63 1.22 7.28
N TRP A 224 17.93 2.31 6.92
CA TRP A 224 16.61 2.20 6.33
C TRP A 224 16.34 3.26 5.24
N CYS A 225 15.85 2.80 4.08
CA CYS A 225 15.16 3.63 3.09
C CYS A 225 13.65 3.67 3.38
N CYS A 226 13.15 4.81 3.86
CA CYS A 226 11.72 5.01 4.06
C CYS A 226 11.01 5.31 2.72
N PRO A 227 10.06 4.49 2.24
CA PRO A 227 9.12 4.92 1.23
C PRO A 227 8.17 5.93 1.89
N CYS A 228 8.47 7.22 1.75
CA CYS A 228 7.57 8.29 2.21
C CYS A 228 6.32 8.33 1.33
N MET A 229 5.34 7.47 1.60
CA MET A 229 4.01 7.60 1.01
C MET A 229 3.20 8.61 1.81
N ALA A 230 3.18 9.85 1.33
CA ALA A 230 2.11 10.78 1.69
C ALA A 230 0.81 10.30 1.03
N ALA A 231 -0.03 9.57 1.76
CA ALA A 231 -1.35 9.18 1.27
C ALA A 231 -2.29 10.40 1.29
N LEU A 232 -2.31 11.17 0.21
CA LEU A 232 -3.39 12.11 -0.08
C LEU A 232 -4.60 11.31 -0.56
N VAL A 233 -5.50 10.95 0.36
CA VAL A 233 -6.66 10.13 0.03
C VAL A 233 -7.79 10.99 -0.52
N GLY A 234 -8.23 10.70 -1.73
CA GLY A 234 -9.45 11.27 -2.33
C GLY A 234 -10.73 10.53 -1.94
N GLY A 235 -10.62 9.44 -1.16
CA GLY A 235 -11.69 8.46 -1.05
C GLY A 235 -11.85 7.65 -2.35
N THR A 236 -12.18 6.37 -2.26
CA THR A 236 -12.64 5.63 -3.44
C THR A 236 -14.00 6.16 -3.87
N LYS A 237 -14.42 5.96 -5.13
CA LYS A 237 -15.80 6.30 -5.57
C LYS A 237 -16.84 5.66 -4.65
N GLN A 238 -16.62 4.41 -4.26
CA GLN A 238 -17.41 3.70 -3.26
C GLN A 238 -17.46 4.45 -1.91
N TYR A 239 -16.32 4.93 -1.41
CA TYR A 239 -16.28 5.71 -0.17
C TYR A 239 -16.99 7.07 -0.30
N LEU A 240 -16.90 7.73 -1.45
CA LEU A 240 -17.63 8.97 -1.71
C LEU A 240 -19.14 8.73 -1.79
N ASP A 241 -19.56 7.64 -2.43
CA ASP A 241 -20.95 7.19 -2.49
C ASP A 241 -21.45 6.77 -1.09
N ASP A 242 -20.58 6.15 -0.28
CA ASP A 242 -20.87 5.75 1.10
C ASP A 242 -20.97 6.96 2.05
N ILE A 243 -20.18 8.02 1.86
CA ILE A 243 -20.34 9.30 2.57
C ILE A 243 -21.65 9.98 2.18
N GLN A 244 -22.03 9.93 0.90
CA GLN A 244 -23.31 10.48 0.46
C GLN A 244 -24.50 9.76 1.10
N ARG A 245 -24.38 8.44 1.30
CA ARG A 245 -25.42 7.61 1.94
C ARG A 245 -25.40 7.71 3.46
N ASP A 246 -24.25 7.94 4.05
CA ASP A 246 -24.03 7.97 5.49
C ASP A 246 -23.01 9.08 5.83
N PRO A 247 -23.50 10.31 6.14
CA PRO A 247 -22.65 11.46 6.43
C PRO A 247 -21.69 11.24 7.60
N ASP A 248 -21.98 10.31 8.51
CA ASP A 248 -21.13 10.01 9.67
C ASP A 248 -19.88 9.20 9.30
N LYS A 249 -19.84 8.61 8.09
CA LYS A 249 -18.64 7.93 7.54
C LYS A 249 -17.54 8.89 7.09
N ARG A 250 -17.79 10.20 7.08
CA ARG A 250 -16.82 11.22 6.64
C ARG A 250 -15.51 11.20 7.44
N ASP A 251 -15.56 10.68 8.66
CA ASP A 251 -14.41 10.61 9.58
C ASP A 251 -13.54 9.35 9.38
N ALA A 252 -13.99 8.36 8.59
CA ALA A 252 -13.25 7.11 8.37
C ALA A 252 -12.41 7.17 7.10
N MET A 253 -11.08 7.29 7.21
CA MET A 253 -10.21 7.44 6.02
C MET A 253 -10.20 6.18 5.13
N GLY A 254 -10.89 6.23 3.98
CA GLY A 254 -11.02 5.14 3.01
C GLY A 254 -9.73 4.81 2.23
N LEU A 255 -8.72 4.27 2.92
CA LEU A 255 -7.47 3.79 2.34
C LEU A 255 -7.66 2.42 1.65
N ASN A 256 -6.94 2.17 0.56
CA ASN A 256 -7.08 0.97 -0.29
C ASN A 256 -5.84 0.05 -0.17
N PHE A 257 -5.32 -0.16 1.03
CA PHE A 257 -4.15 -1.02 1.26
C PHE A 257 -4.58 -2.47 1.57
N LEU A 258 -3.92 -3.45 0.95
CA LEU A 258 -4.07 -4.87 1.26
C LEU A 258 -3.08 -5.26 2.37
N GLY A 259 -3.60 -5.87 3.43
CA GLY A 259 -2.80 -6.36 4.55
C GLY A 259 -2.51 -5.30 5.62
N PRO A 260 -1.80 -5.69 6.68
CA PRO A 260 -1.54 -4.80 7.80
C PRO A 260 -0.42 -3.81 7.45
N SER A 261 -0.74 -2.51 7.33
CA SER A 261 0.25 -1.51 6.88
C SER A 261 1.48 -1.45 7.79
N TRP A 262 1.34 -1.70 9.09
CA TRP A 262 2.42 -1.66 10.07
C TRP A 262 3.64 -2.56 9.78
N GLY A 263 3.52 -3.55 8.89
CA GLY A 263 4.60 -4.47 8.52
C GLY A 263 5.30 -4.11 7.22
N THR A 264 4.77 -3.15 6.47
CA THR A 264 5.28 -2.76 5.13
C THR A 264 5.38 -1.24 4.93
N GLN A 265 4.66 -0.45 5.74
CA GLN A 265 4.50 1.00 5.58
C GLN A 265 4.28 1.67 6.94
N PHE A 266 5.13 2.65 7.25
CA PHE A 266 5.05 3.40 8.50
C PHE A 266 4.27 4.67 8.25
N LEU A 267 3.00 4.64 8.65
CA LEU A 267 2.13 5.78 8.47
C LEU A 267 2.52 6.87 9.48
N PHE A 268 3.11 7.95 8.99
CA PHE A 268 3.45 9.12 9.82
C PHE A 268 2.22 9.99 10.07
N SER A 269 1.50 10.35 9.01
CA SER A 269 0.32 11.23 9.08
C SER A 269 -0.59 10.98 7.89
N VAL A 270 -1.88 11.33 8.04
CA VAL A 270 -2.83 11.41 6.93
C VAL A 270 -3.41 12.81 6.89
N MET A 271 -3.61 13.34 5.68
CA MET A 271 -4.23 14.64 5.49
C MET A 271 -5.24 14.58 4.34
N MET A 272 -6.46 15.04 4.61
CA MET A 272 -7.47 15.19 3.57
C MET A 272 -7.06 16.27 2.57
N ARG A 273 -7.36 16.06 1.29
CA ARG A 273 -7.06 17.04 0.23
C ARG A 273 -7.71 18.41 0.50
N GLY A 274 -8.96 18.45 0.97
CA GLY A 274 -9.65 19.71 1.27
C GLY A 274 -8.98 20.49 2.40
N VAL A 275 -8.47 19.78 3.41
CA VAL A 275 -7.69 20.37 4.51
C VAL A 275 -6.40 20.97 3.98
N TRP A 276 -5.65 20.19 3.19
CA TRP A 276 -4.43 20.67 2.55
C TRP A 276 -4.67 21.96 1.77
N GLN A 277 -5.72 21.99 0.96
CA GLN A 277 -6.04 23.16 0.11
C GLN A 277 -6.39 24.39 0.95
N LYS A 278 -7.05 24.19 2.09
CA LYS A 278 -7.39 25.27 3.03
C LYS A 278 -6.19 25.74 3.87
N TYR A 279 -5.26 24.82 4.18
CA TYR A 279 -4.11 25.05 5.04
C TYR A 279 -2.82 24.52 4.37
N PRO A 280 -2.30 25.20 3.32
CA PRO A 280 -1.16 24.69 2.56
C PRO A 280 0.12 24.52 3.41
N ARG A 281 0.29 25.33 4.45
CA ARG A 281 1.39 25.23 5.41
C ARG A 281 1.32 24.02 6.36
N ALA A 282 0.20 23.30 6.38
CA ALA A 282 0.04 22.14 7.24
C ALA A 282 1.03 21.02 6.86
N LEU A 283 1.31 20.84 5.56
CA LEU A 283 2.34 19.87 5.18
C LEU A 283 3.71 20.32 5.64
N ASP A 284 4.09 21.57 5.39
CA ASP A 284 5.41 22.08 5.76
C ASP A 284 5.68 21.81 7.25
N LYS A 285 4.66 22.02 8.09
CA LYS A 285 4.77 21.72 9.52
C LYS A 285 4.88 20.23 9.82
N LEU A 286 4.12 19.37 9.14
CA LEU A 286 4.25 17.92 9.30
C LEU A 286 5.62 17.40 8.85
N VAL A 287 6.15 17.91 7.74
CA VAL A 287 7.48 17.57 7.24
C VAL A 287 8.56 18.04 8.21
N GLU A 288 8.40 19.22 8.81
CA GLU A 288 9.26 19.69 9.88
C GLU A 288 9.27 18.74 11.08
N LEU A 289 8.10 18.38 11.59
CA LEU A 289 7.97 17.45 12.71
C LEU A 289 8.58 16.08 12.39
N PHE A 290 8.42 15.61 11.15
CA PHE A 290 9.01 14.35 10.69
C PHE A 290 10.54 14.43 10.61
N ALA A 291 11.08 15.49 10.02
CA ALA A 291 12.52 15.68 9.90
C ALA A 291 13.21 15.84 11.26
N ASP A 292 12.60 16.60 12.18
CA ASP A 292 13.11 16.77 13.54
C ASP A 292 13.12 15.44 14.31
N ASP A 293 12.09 14.61 14.14
CA ASP A 293 12.00 13.31 14.81
C ASP A 293 12.99 12.30 14.23
N LEU A 294 13.20 12.29 12.90
CA LEU A 294 14.23 11.49 12.25
C LEU A 294 15.65 11.91 12.67
N SER A 295 15.90 13.22 12.74
CA SER A 295 17.16 13.78 13.23
C SER A 295 17.45 13.31 14.66
N LYS A 296 16.45 13.33 15.55
CA LYS A 296 16.57 12.76 16.90
C LYS A 296 16.89 11.27 16.86
N CYS A 297 16.19 10.49 16.04
CA CYS A 297 16.47 9.06 15.90
C CYS A 297 17.90 8.78 15.40
N ALA A 298 18.43 9.62 14.51
CA ALA A 298 19.77 9.48 13.96
C ALA A 298 20.88 9.91 14.94
N LEU A 299 20.66 11.00 15.69
CA LEU A 299 21.68 11.60 16.55
C LEU A 299 21.65 11.09 18.00
N GLN A 300 20.45 10.80 18.52
CA GLN A 300 20.22 10.42 19.92
C GLN A 300 19.85 8.94 20.07
N GLY A 301 19.26 8.35 19.02
CA GLY A 301 18.76 6.99 19.04
C GLY A 301 17.42 6.85 19.78
N VAL A 302 16.89 5.63 19.76
CA VAL A 302 15.63 5.23 20.41
C VAL A 302 15.93 4.09 21.37
N ALA A 303 15.73 4.32 22.66
CA ALA A 303 15.90 3.31 23.69
C ALA A 303 14.68 2.37 23.77
N SER A 304 14.95 1.07 23.98
CA SER A 304 13.94 0.05 24.27
C SER A 304 13.26 0.32 25.62
N THR A 305 11.94 0.11 25.71
CA THR A 305 11.25 0.15 27.02
C THR A 305 11.52 -1.10 27.85
N ARG A 306 11.89 -2.21 27.20
CA ARG A 306 12.27 -3.45 27.88
C ARG A 306 13.69 -3.38 28.45
N ASN A 307 14.60 -2.70 27.75
CA ASN A 307 15.98 -2.53 28.17
C ASN A 307 16.50 -1.12 27.82
N PRO A 308 16.44 -0.15 28.74
CA PRO A 308 16.89 1.23 28.47
C PRO A 308 18.36 1.37 28.06
N ASN A 309 19.19 0.36 28.32
CA ASN A 309 20.61 0.34 27.90
C ASN A 309 20.78 -0.04 26.42
N GLU A 310 19.74 -0.56 25.76
CA GLU A 310 19.73 -0.83 24.34
C GLU A 310 19.16 0.36 23.58
N VAL A 311 20.06 1.09 22.90
CA VAL A 311 19.73 2.26 22.08
C VAL A 311 19.94 1.93 20.62
N PHE A 312 18.90 2.13 19.81
CA PHE A 312 18.92 1.88 18.37
C PHE A 312 18.93 3.20 17.62
N PHE A 313 19.83 3.33 16.65
CA PHE A 313 19.91 4.52 15.79
C PHE A 313 19.26 4.21 14.45
N ALA A 314 18.38 5.10 14.01
CA ALA A 314 17.73 5.00 12.71
C ALA A 314 18.16 6.18 11.85
N VAL A 315 18.71 5.87 10.67
CA VAL A 315 19.22 6.86 9.73
C VAL A 315 18.44 6.76 8.42
N GLN A 316 17.91 7.89 7.96
CA GLN A 316 17.28 7.99 6.65
C GLN A 316 18.35 8.19 5.56
N LEU A 317 18.47 7.24 4.64
CA LEU A 317 19.45 7.31 3.53
C LEU A 317 18.95 8.09 2.31
N GLY A 318 17.65 8.37 2.27
CA GLY A 318 16.99 9.11 1.22
C GLY A 318 15.48 9.09 1.35
N THR A 319 14.84 10.00 0.62
CA THR A 319 13.40 10.11 0.45
C THR A 319 13.05 9.70 -0.98
N LYS A 320 12.36 8.57 -1.12
CA LYS A 320 11.83 8.10 -2.42
C LYS A 320 10.35 8.48 -2.53
N GLY A 321 9.94 8.96 -3.71
CA GLY A 321 8.55 9.30 -4.00
C GLY A 321 8.33 9.59 -5.48
N ASP A 322 7.08 9.77 -5.87
CA ASP A 322 6.75 10.32 -7.18
C ASP A 322 7.25 11.77 -7.29
N LEU A 323 7.60 12.20 -8.50
CA LEU A 323 8.15 13.55 -8.71
C LEU A 323 7.26 14.67 -8.13
N PRO A 324 5.92 14.64 -8.25
CA PRO A 324 5.05 15.63 -7.60
C PRO A 324 5.22 15.72 -6.08
N ALA A 325 5.36 14.60 -5.37
CA ALA A 325 5.58 14.63 -3.93
C ALA A 325 6.98 15.15 -3.60
N LEU A 326 8.01 14.69 -4.32
CA LEU A 326 9.38 15.16 -4.12
C LEU A 326 9.53 16.66 -4.36
N ILE A 327 8.85 17.22 -5.37
CA ILE A 327 8.82 18.66 -5.63
C ILE A 327 8.32 19.44 -4.41
N LYS A 328 7.28 18.93 -3.74
CA LYS A 328 6.71 19.57 -2.55
C LYS A 328 7.62 19.42 -1.35
N LEU A 329 8.13 18.21 -1.09
CA LEU A 329 9.01 17.91 0.04
C LEU A 329 10.35 18.64 -0.05
N GLY A 330 10.90 18.73 -1.24
CA GLY A 330 12.18 19.36 -1.52
C GLY A 330 12.09 20.82 -1.96
N ASN A 331 10.88 21.41 -1.99
CA ASN A 331 10.63 22.78 -2.45
C ASN A 331 11.38 23.13 -3.75
N PHE A 332 11.30 22.24 -4.74
CA PHE A 332 12.13 22.34 -5.94
C PHE A 332 11.69 23.47 -6.86
N LYS A 333 12.66 24.28 -7.27
CA LYS A 333 12.57 25.23 -8.38
C LYS A 333 12.77 24.59 -9.74
N ARG A 334 13.52 23.49 -9.82
CA ARG A 334 13.70 22.74 -11.07
C ARG A 334 12.81 21.51 -11.04
N THR A 335 11.86 21.42 -11.97
CA THR A 335 10.81 20.41 -11.92
C THR A 335 10.34 20.03 -13.31
N TYR A 336 9.97 18.78 -13.53
CA TYR A 336 9.46 18.29 -14.82
C TYR A 336 8.22 19.06 -15.32
N ASN A 337 7.45 19.69 -14.42
CA ASN A 337 6.32 20.55 -14.78
C ASN A 337 6.71 21.80 -15.58
N ARG A 338 8.00 22.14 -15.63
CA ARG A 338 8.54 23.29 -16.35
C ARG A 338 8.98 22.98 -17.77
N VAL A 339 8.88 21.72 -18.22
CA VAL A 339 9.13 21.36 -19.62
C VAL A 339 8.28 22.26 -20.52
N PRO A 340 8.87 22.98 -21.49
CA PRO A 340 8.13 23.80 -22.44
C PRO A 340 7.06 22.97 -23.16
N LYS A 341 5.79 23.43 -23.10
CA LYS A 341 4.65 22.73 -23.73
C LYS A 341 4.32 23.25 -25.12
N THR A 342 4.94 24.36 -25.50
CA THR A 342 4.72 25.06 -26.76
C THR A 342 6.07 25.42 -27.35
N ALA A 343 6.16 25.45 -28.68
CA ALA A 343 7.39 25.79 -29.40
C ALA A 343 7.95 27.18 -29.05
N ARG A 344 7.12 28.06 -28.48
CA ARG A 344 7.52 29.37 -27.96
C ARG A 344 6.96 29.54 -26.55
N SER A 345 7.81 29.94 -25.61
CA SER A 345 7.46 30.33 -24.25
C SER A 345 8.03 31.72 -23.96
N ASN A 346 7.26 32.59 -23.32
CA ASN A 346 7.74 33.90 -22.88
C ASN A 346 8.52 33.82 -21.54
N THR A 347 8.56 32.65 -20.92
CA THR A 347 9.27 32.41 -19.65
C THR A 347 10.37 31.40 -19.88
N LEU A 348 11.60 31.77 -19.55
CA LEU A 348 12.76 30.88 -19.62
C LEU A 348 12.58 29.70 -18.67
N CYS A 349 12.80 28.49 -19.20
CA CYS A 349 12.82 27.29 -18.38
C CYS A 349 14.03 27.31 -17.45
N ARG A 350 13.81 27.24 -16.13
CA ARG A 350 14.91 27.21 -15.14
C ARG A 350 15.52 25.83 -14.93
N GLY A 351 15.13 24.84 -15.74
CA GLY A 351 15.49 23.44 -15.58
C GLY A 351 14.34 22.54 -15.12
N ILE A 352 14.42 21.27 -15.52
CA ILE A 352 13.36 20.27 -15.36
C ILE A 352 13.74 19.14 -14.39
N CYS A 353 15.02 19.02 -14.03
CA CYS A 353 15.53 17.99 -13.14
C CYS A 353 15.98 18.59 -11.80
N HIS A 354 15.70 17.92 -10.68
CA HIS A 354 16.21 18.37 -9.38
C HIS A 354 17.67 17.97 -9.14
N TRP A 355 18.20 17.00 -9.89
CA TRP A 355 19.61 16.58 -9.80
C TRP A 355 20.55 17.38 -10.69
N CYS A 356 20.13 17.88 -11.85
CA CYS A 356 21.01 18.58 -12.80
C CYS A 356 20.33 19.82 -13.40
N ASP A 357 21.05 20.56 -14.26
CA ASP A 357 20.53 21.75 -14.96
C ASP A 357 19.81 21.43 -16.28
N ALA A 358 19.49 20.15 -16.55
CA ALA A 358 18.76 19.75 -17.75
C ALA A 358 17.51 20.61 -17.98
N GLY A 359 17.34 21.09 -19.22
CA GLY A 359 16.24 21.93 -19.65
C GLY A 359 16.36 23.39 -19.24
N ARG A 360 17.50 23.84 -18.71
CA ARG A 360 17.74 25.26 -18.44
C ARG A 360 17.91 26.01 -19.76
N GLU A 361 17.19 27.13 -19.89
CA GLU A 361 17.32 28.09 -20.99
C GLU A 361 18.03 29.37 -20.52
N GLY A 362 18.52 30.19 -21.46
CA GLY A 362 19.22 31.46 -21.19
C GLY A 362 20.61 31.49 -21.81
N ASP A 363 21.54 32.22 -21.19
CA ASP A 363 22.91 32.43 -21.70
C ASP A 363 23.71 31.13 -21.82
N PHE A 364 23.42 30.16 -20.96
CA PHE A 364 24.05 28.84 -20.95
C PHE A 364 22.98 27.74 -20.97
N PRO A 365 22.38 27.48 -22.15
CA PRO A 365 21.33 26.50 -22.28
C PRO A 365 21.88 25.08 -22.07
N VAL A 366 21.07 24.22 -21.45
CA VAL A 366 21.42 22.83 -21.17
C VAL A 366 20.29 21.96 -21.73
N PHE A 367 20.50 21.40 -22.91
CA PHE A 367 19.49 20.62 -23.62
C PHE A 367 19.21 19.30 -22.90
N PHE A 368 17.96 19.04 -22.53
CA PHE A 368 17.60 17.79 -21.83
C PHE A 368 17.33 16.65 -22.81
N GLU A 369 17.12 16.97 -24.08
CA GLU A 369 16.91 16.06 -25.20
C GLU A 369 18.23 15.52 -25.78
N ASP A 370 19.37 15.94 -25.24
CA ASP A 370 20.66 15.35 -25.56
C ASP A 370 20.73 13.93 -24.98
N LEU A 371 20.56 12.96 -25.86
CA LEU A 371 20.62 11.52 -25.60
C LEU A 371 21.95 10.88 -26.03
N SER A 372 22.99 11.71 -26.27
CA SER A 372 24.33 11.19 -26.56
C SER A 372 24.92 10.45 -25.35
N SER A 373 26.06 9.76 -25.55
CA SER A 373 26.77 9.07 -24.47
C SER A 373 27.35 10.02 -23.42
N GLU A 374 27.56 11.29 -23.76
CA GLU A 374 28.14 12.31 -22.91
C GLU A 374 27.29 13.58 -22.92
N PRO A 375 26.03 13.50 -22.46
CA PRO A 375 25.12 14.59 -22.67
C PRO A 375 25.47 15.77 -21.78
N GLY A 376 25.32 16.99 -22.30
CA GLY A 376 25.79 18.20 -21.60
C GLY A 376 25.19 18.39 -20.19
N TRP A 377 23.98 17.89 -19.95
CA TRP A 377 23.34 17.93 -18.64
C TRP A 377 24.02 17.06 -17.58
N LEU A 378 24.73 15.99 -17.97
CA LEU A 378 25.37 15.06 -17.03
C LEU A 378 26.44 15.78 -16.20
N ALA A 379 27.26 16.60 -16.86
CA ALA A 379 28.30 17.42 -16.23
C ALA A 379 27.74 18.45 -15.24
N THR A 380 26.45 18.79 -15.32
CA THR A 380 25.80 19.76 -14.41
C THR A 380 25.19 19.12 -13.16
N SER A 381 25.30 17.80 -13.02
CA SER A 381 24.67 17.06 -11.93
C SER A 381 25.24 17.46 -10.56
N PHE A 382 24.34 17.80 -9.64
CA PHE A 382 24.59 18.19 -8.25
C PHE A 382 25.41 19.47 -8.05
N ILE A 383 25.78 20.18 -9.11
CA ILE A 383 26.52 21.44 -9.03
C ILE A 383 25.66 22.54 -8.40
N ASN A 384 24.44 22.71 -8.92
CA ASN A 384 23.52 23.76 -8.47
C ASN A 384 22.37 23.12 -7.68
N PRO A 385 22.08 23.54 -6.44
CA PRO A 385 20.94 23.03 -5.69
C PRO A 385 19.61 23.45 -6.36
N PRO A 386 18.57 22.59 -6.36
CA PRO A 386 17.30 22.90 -7.00
C PRO A 386 16.39 23.80 -6.14
N TRP A 387 16.88 24.47 -5.09
CA TRP A 387 16.10 25.27 -4.15
C TRP A 387 16.84 26.57 -3.78
N ASP A 388 16.10 27.61 -3.35
CA ASP A 388 16.71 28.82 -2.76
C ASP A 388 17.13 28.61 -1.31
N THR A 389 16.31 27.88 -0.59
CA THR A 389 16.45 27.64 0.84
C THR A 389 16.42 26.14 1.04
N GLU A 390 17.34 25.65 1.85
CA GLU A 390 17.44 24.22 2.13
C GLU A 390 16.11 23.66 2.64
N PRO A 391 15.59 22.57 2.05
CA PRO A 391 14.31 22.00 2.46
C PRO A 391 14.38 21.47 3.88
N THR A 392 13.32 21.68 4.66
CA THR A 392 13.25 21.23 6.06
C THR A 392 13.47 19.73 6.21
N MET A 393 13.08 18.94 5.20
CA MET A 393 13.29 17.49 5.15
C MET A 393 14.77 17.09 5.27
N LEU A 394 15.70 17.97 4.90
CA LEU A 394 17.15 17.73 4.98
C LEU A 394 17.74 18.02 6.36
N ARG A 395 16.99 18.70 7.24
CA ARG A 395 17.46 19.14 8.56
C ARG A 395 17.89 17.93 9.41
N GLY A 396 19.14 17.95 9.86
CA GLY A 396 19.71 16.91 10.73
C GLY A 396 19.87 15.54 10.07
N GLN A 397 19.69 15.45 8.75
CA GLN A 397 19.93 14.22 8.00
C GLN A 397 21.43 14.04 7.72
N LEU A 398 21.86 12.78 7.61
CA LEU A 398 23.22 12.46 7.21
C LEU A 398 23.33 12.53 5.68
N LEU A 399 23.64 13.72 5.18
CA LEU A 399 23.73 14.02 3.75
C LEU A 399 25.15 13.86 3.22
N GLU A 400 25.25 13.62 1.92
CA GLU A 400 26.48 13.84 1.20
C GLU A 400 26.62 15.33 0.86
N PRO A 401 27.61 16.07 1.42
CA PRO A 401 27.66 17.53 1.31
C PRO A 401 27.74 18.04 -0.14
N GLN A 402 28.35 17.25 -1.03
CA GLN A 402 28.50 17.58 -2.45
C GLN A 402 27.24 17.29 -3.27
N ARG A 403 26.31 16.49 -2.74
CA ARG A 403 25.14 16.00 -3.48
C ARG A 403 23.87 16.00 -2.61
N PRO A 404 23.48 17.11 -1.96
CA PRO A 404 22.34 17.13 -1.05
C PRO A 404 21.02 16.77 -1.75
N SER A 405 20.84 17.13 -3.02
CA SER A 405 19.63 16.78 -3.78
C SER A 405 19.51 15.29 -4.11
N PHE A 406 20.61 14.52 -3.99
CA PHE A 406 20.60 13.06 -4.14
C PHE A 406 19.80 12.37 -3.03
N PHE A 407 19.60 13.03 -1.89
CA PHE A 407 18.70 12.57 -0.84
C PHE A 407 17.29 12.34 -1.37
N PHE A 408 16.82 13.15 -2.32
CA PHE A 408 15.52 12.96 -2.98
C PHE A 408 15.66 11.97 -4.14
N ARG A 409 15.41 10.70 -3.83
CA ARG A 409 15.57 9.56 -4.72
C ARG A 409 14.45 9.54 -5.77
N ILE A 410 14.86 9.47 -7.03
CA ILE A 410 13.93 9.25 -8.14
C ILE A 410 13.30 7.87 -7.99
N ASP A 411 11.97 7.81 -8.07
CA ASP A 411 11.29 6.54 -8.29
C ASP A 411 11.38 6.14 -9.76
N LEU A 412 12.44 5.38 -10.10
CA LEU A 412 12.71 4.93 -11.46
C LEU A 412 11.48 4.25 -12.08
N TRP A 413 10.75 3.44 -11.31
CA TRP A 413 9.55 2.74 -11.79
C TRP A 413 8.44 3.70 -12.16
N HIS A 414 8.16 4.66 -11.28
CA HIS A 414 7.13 5.65 -11.55
C HIS A 414 7.50 6.54 -12.73
N CYS A 415 8.76 7.01 -12.79
CA CYS A 415 9.27 7.83 -13.89
C CYS A 415 9.28 7.09 -15.23
N PHE A 416 9.65 5.81 -15.24
CA PHE A 416 9.62 5.00 -16.45
C PHE A 416 8.19 4.72 -16.88
N HIS A 417 7.38 4.11 -16.02
CA HIS A 417 6.02 3.67 -16.40
C HIS A 417 5.08 4.81 -16.72
N CYS A 418 5.10 5.89 -15.94
CA CYS A 418 4.23 7.05 -16.14
C CYS A 418 4.85 8.11 -17.05
N GLY A 419 6.08 7.92 -17.51
CA GLY A 419 6.82 8.82 -18.41
C GLY A 419 7.28 8.11 -19.67
N VAL A 420 8.53 7.65 -19.70
CA VAL A 420 9.22 7.12 -20.89
C VAL A 420 8.42 6.00 -21.58
N ALA A 421 7.90 5.05 -20.81
CA ALA A 421 7.16 3.90 -21.35
C ALA A 421 5.90 4.34 -22.12
N ARG A 422 5.25 5.45 -21.73
CA ARG A 422 4.05 5.96 -22.43
C ARG A 422 4.38 6.46 -23.82
N VAL A 423 5.50 7.18 -23.95
CA VAL A 423 5.98 7.69 -25.23
C VAL A 423 6.43 6.52 -26.10
N TRP A 424 7.26 5.64 -25.54
CA TRP A 424 7.79 4.50 -26.29
C TRP A 424 6.69 3.53 -26.77
N LEU A 425 5.77 3.12 -25.90
CA LEU A 425 4.67 2.23 -26.27
C LEU A 425 3.75 2.85 -27.31
N ALA A 426 3.38 4.13 -27.15
CA ALA A 426 2.54 4.81 -28.12
C ALA A 426 3.21 4.86 -29.50
N SER A 427 4.47 5.29 -29.55
CA SER A 427 5.24 5.32 -30.79
C SER A 427 5.40 3.92 -31.41
N ALA A 428 5.69 2.89 -30.61
CA ALA A 428 5.81 1.52 -31.11
C ALA A 428 4.51 1.01 -31.76
N PHE A 429 3.36 1.22 -31.12
CA PHE A 429 2.07 0.83 -31.69
C PHE A 429 1.72 1.60 -32.97
N ILE A 430 2.06 2.89 -33.05
CA ILE A 430 1.87 3.68 -34.28
C ILE A 430 2.80 3.18 -35.40
N VAL A 431 4.06 2.87 -35.11
CA VAL A 431 5.00 2.29 -36.09
C VAL A 431 4.46 0.95 -36.61
N LEU A 432 3.97 0.07 -35.73
CA LEU A 432 3.36 -1.21 -36.12
C LEU A 432 2.10 -1.02 -36.99
N CYS A 433 1.31 0.01 -36.72
CA CYS A 433 0.17 0.36 -37.56
C CYS A 433 0.65 0.86 -38.93
N ASN A 434 1.62 1.76 -38.99
CA ASN A 434 2.05 2.41 -40.24
C ASN A 434 2.80 1.46 -41.17
N LEU A 435 3.60 0.55 -40.62
CA LEU A 435 4.34 -0.47 -41.38
C LEU A 435 3.46 -1.68 -41.77
N GLY A 436 2.16 -1.64 -41.49
CA GLY A 436 1.21 -2.67 -41.92
C GLY A 436 1.34 -4.01 -41.18
N VAL A 437 2.08 -4.06 -40.06
CA VAL A 437 2.17 -5.25 -39.20
C VAL A 437 0.80 -5.57 -38.59
N ILE A 438 0.03 -4.53 -38.29
CA ILE A 438 -1.36 -4.64 -37.83
C ILE A 438 -2.30 -4.47 -39.04
N VAL A 439 -3.11 -5.48 -39.32
CA VAL A 439 -4.03 -5.51 -40.45
C VAL A 439 -5.19 -4.52 -40.28
N GLY A 440 -5.51 -3.78 -41.33
CA GLY A 440 -6.65 -2.86 -41.36
C GLY A 440 -6.53 -1.80 -42.47
N GLY A 441 -7.66 -1.48 -43.11
CA GLY A 441 -7.73 -0.49 -44.20
C GLY A 441 -7.71 0.97 -43.73
N SER A 442 -7.87 1.23 -42.44
CA SER A 442 -7.76 2.55 -41.82
C SER A 442 -7.04 2.46 -40.48
N VAL A 443 -6.53 3.59 -39.97
CA VAL A 443 -5.87 3.67 -38.65
C VAL A 443 -6.81 3.14 -37.55
N ASP A 444 -8.09 3.52 -37.59
CA ASP A 444 -9.06 3.09 -36.58
C ASP A 444 -9.37 1.59 -36.69
N ALA A 445 -9.38 1.02 -37.90
CA ALA A 445 -9.52 -0.43 -38.09
C ALA A 445 -8.29 -1.18 -37.53
N ARG A 446 -7.08 -0.64 -37.72
CA ARG A 446 -5.85 -1.20 -37.14
C ARG A 446 -5.88 -1.13 -35.61
N PHE A 447 -6.32 -0.03 -35.03
CA PHE A 447 -6.47 0.09 -33.57
C PHE A 447 -7.52 -0.87 -32.99
N ARG A 448 -8.61 -1.15 -33.70
CA ARG A 448 -9.55 -2.22 -33.30
C ARG A 448 -8.88 -3.58 -33.31
N SER A 449 -8.17 -3.93 -34.38
CA SER A 449 -7.41 -5.20 -34.44
C SER A 449 -6.37 -5.34 -33.32
N LEU A 450 -5.67 -4.24 -33.00
CA LEU A 450 -4.72 -4.20 -31.90
C LEU A 450 -5.41 -4.36 -30.53
N THR A 451 -6.56 -3.72 -30.36
CA THR A 451 -7.39 -3.80 -29.15
C THR A 451 -7.87 -5.21 -28.90
N ASP A 452 -8.37 -5.89 -29.93
CA ASP A 452 -8.86 -7.26 -29.81
C ASP A 452 -7.73 -8.22 -29.44
N SER A 453 -6.56 -8.06 -30.07
CA SER A 453 -5.35 -8.83 -29.75
C SER A 453 -4.89 -8.62 -28.31
N TYR A 454 -4.90 -7.37 -27.82
CA TYR A 454 -4.53 -7.04 -26.45
C TYR A 454 -5.55 -7.58 -25.44
N ARG A 455 -6.84 -7.49 -25.74
CA ARG A 455 -7.91 -8.04 -24.89
C ARG A 455 -7.77 -9.56 -24.74
N GLU A 456 -7.50 -10.25 -25.84
CA GLU A 456 -7.26 -11.70 -25.84
C GLU A 456 -6.02 -12.05 -25.00
N PHE A 457 -4.92 -11.29 -25.17
CA PHE A 457 -3.72 -11.44 -24.36
C PHE A 457 -4.00 -11.26 -22.86
N CYS A 458 -4.67 -10.17 -22.46
CA CYS A 458 -5.01 -9.94 -21.06
C CYS A 458 -5.90 -11.04 -20.48
N ALA A 459 -6.89 -11.52 -21.24
CA ALA A 459 -7.77 -12.61 -20.82
C ALA A 459 -6.98 -13.91 -20.58
N ARG A 460 -6.11 -14.29 -21.53
CA ARG A 460 -5.25 -15.49 -21.43
C ARG A 460 -4.33 -15.45 -20.22
N HIS A 461 -3.74 -14.29 -19.92
CA HIS A 461 -2.79 -14.11 -18.83
C HIS A 461 -3.44 -13.66 -17.51
N ARG A 462 -4.77 -13.57 -17.45
CA ARG A 462 -5.54 -13.10 -16.27
C ARG A 462 -5.07 -11.72 -15.78
N LEU A 463 -4.71 -10.85 -16.71
CA LEU A 463 -4.27 -9.48 -16.43
C LEU A 463 -5.45 -8.51 -16.46
N ALA A 464 -5.43 -7.52 -15.56
CA ALA A 464 -6.42 -6.45 -15.57
C ALA A 464 -6.20 -5.51 -16.78
N MET A 465 -7.23 -5.32 -17.59
CA MET A 465 -7.16 -4.43 -18.74
C MET A 465 -7.37 -2.97 -18.31
N HIS A 466 -6.29 -2.25 -18.02
CA HIS A 466 -6.35 -0.86 -17.55
C HIS A 466 -6.72 0.14 -18.64
N ILE A 467 -6.51 -0.20 -19.91
CA ILE A 467 -6.97 0.54 -21.09
C ILE A 467 -7.87 -0.40 -21.88
N GLN A 468 -9.14 -0.03 -22.02
CA GLN A 468 -10.15 -0.89 -22.63
C GLN A 468 -10.04 -0.98 -24.16
N GLU A 469 -9.48 0.07 -24.78
CA GLU A 469 -9.31 0.19 -26.21
C GLU A 469 -8.14 1.12 -26.58
N PHE A 470 -7.45 0.79 -27.66
CA PHE A 470 -6.51 1.70 -28.31
C PHE A 470 -7.28 2.65 -29.21
N THR A 471 -7.04 3.94 -29.03
CA THR A 471 -7.66 5.02 -29.81
C THR A 471 -6.61 6.08 -30.09
N ARG A 472 -6.91 6.96 -31.06
CA ARG A 472 -6.09 8.15 -31.33
C ARG A 472 -5.85 8.98 -30.06
N ASP A 473 -6.90 9.19 -29.27
CA ASP A 473 -6.80 9.95 -28.03
C ASP A 473 -5.89 9.25 -27.00
N ASN A 474 -6.09 7.96 -26.76
CA ASN A 474 -5.31 7.21 -25.78
C ASN A 474 -3.82 7.07 -26.16
N LEU A 475 -3.50 7.10 -27.44
CA LEU A 475 -2.12 7.05 -27.95
C LEU A 475 -1.52 8.44 -28.21
N GLY A 476 -2.32 9.51 -28.06
CA GLY A 476 -1.90 10.88 -28.37
C GLY A 476 -1.50 11.04 -29.84
N PHE A 477 -2.22 10.40 -30.76
CA PHE A 477 -1.95 10.40 -32.19
C PHE A 477 -3.13 11.01 -32.95
N ASP A 478 -3.10 12.34 -33.11
CA ASP A 478 -4.16 13.07 -33.79
C ASP A 478 -3.98 13.03 -35.32
N SER A 479 -2.72 13.12 -35.77
CA SER A 479 -2.33 13.11 -37.19
C SER A 479 -0.91 12.55 -37.37
N GLU A 480 -0.49 12.31 -38.62
CA GLU A 480 0.88 11.83 -38.93
C GLU A 480 1.98 12.82 -38.52
N ALA A 481 1.64 14.11 -38.36
CA ALA A 481 2.57 15.13 -37.88
C ALA A 481 2.64 15.19 -36.34
N SER A 482 1.77 14.46 -35.64
CA SER A 482 1.73 14.46 -34.17
C SER A 482 2.74 13.47 -33.58
N TRP A 483 3.40 13.88 -32.49
CA TRP A 483 4.29 13.01 -31.73
C TRP A 483 3.47 12.12 -30.77
N PRO A 484 3.48 10.78 -30.92
CA PRO A 484 2.66 9.90 -30.08
C PRO A 484 3.06 9.99 -28.61
N VAL A 485 2.08 10.24 -27.74
CA VAL A 485 2.25 10.23 -26.28
C VAL A 485 1.04 9.57 -25.65
N GLY A 486 1.23 8.38 -25.08
CA GLY A 486 0.16 7.66 -24.41
C GLY A 486 -0.53 8.50 -23.32
N LYS A 487 -1.87 8.47 -23.20
CA LYS A 487 -2.67 9.27 -22.26
C LYS A 487 -3.18 8.52 -21.01
N TRP A 488 -2.55 7.40 -20.63
CA TRP A 488 -2.95 6.63 -19.44
C TRP A 488 -2.23 7.03 -18.16
N ASN A 489 -2.91 6.84 -17.02
CA ASN A 489 -2.44 7.35 -15.71
C ASN A 489 -1.98 6.25 -14.73
N LYS A 490 -2.09 4.97 -15.10
CA LYS A 490 -1.68 3.85 -14.22
C LYS A 490 -0.40 3.23 -14.75
N GLY A 491 0.64 3.13 -13.92
CA GLY A 491 1.90 2.49 -14.30
C GLY A 491 1.73 1.03 -14.74
N ALA A 492 0.84 0.28 -14.08
CA ALA A 492 0.49 -1.08 -14.46
C ALA A 492 -0.05 -1.21 -15.89
N ALA A 493 -0.67 -0.15 -16.44
CA ALA A 493 -1.10 -0.16 -17.85
C ALA A 493 0.10 -0.27 -18.79
N SER A 494 1.16 0.52 -18.54
CA SER A 494 2.42 0.41 -19.27
C SER A 494 3.01 -1.00 -19.14
N THR A 495 3.06 -1.55 -17.93
CA THR A 495 3.57 -2.93 -17.70
C THR A 495 2.85 -3.96 -18.57
N HIS A 496 1.51 -3.98 -18.55
CA HIS A 496 0.74 -4.96 -19.32
C HIS A 496 0.89 -4.76 -20.83
N MET A 497 0.97 -3.51 -21.29
CA MET A 497 1.21 -3.20 -22.70
C MET A 497 2.59 -3.59 -23.18
N MET A 498 3.61 -3.48 -22.34
CA MET A 498 4.95 -3.95 -22.66
C MET A 498 5.00 -5.47 -22.80
N LEU A 499 4.38 -6.21 -21.86
CA LEU A 499 4.26 -7.67 -21.95
C LEU A 499 3.48 -8.11 -23.20
N PHE A 500 2.41 -7.38 -23.53
CA PHE A 500 1.66 -7.60 -24.75
C PHE A 500 2.50 -7.33 -25.99
N LEU A 501 3.17 -6.18 -26.06
CA LEU A 501 4.01 -5.80 -27.19
C LEU A 501 5.14 -6.81 -27.38
N GLU A 502 5.80 -7.24 -26.30
CA GLU A 502 6.79 -8.32 -26.34
C GLU A 502 6.23 -9.57 -27.03
N LYS A 503 5.12 -10.09 -26.52
CA LYS A 503 4.50 -11.29 -27.08
C LYS A 503 4.05 -11.08 -28.54
N PHE A 504 3.52 -9.91 -28.84
CA PHE A 504 3.08 -9.55 -30.19
C PHE A 504 4.25 -9.52 -31.17
N MET A 505 5.39 -8.94 -30.78
CA MET A 505 6.59 -8.84 -31.62
C MET A 505 7.24 -10.21 -31.85
N GLU A 506 7.28 -11.07 -30.83
CA GLU A 506 7.70 -12.47 -31.00
C GLU A 506 6.84 -13.19 -32.02
N ASP A 507 5.53 -13.04 -31.92
CA ASP A 507 4.57 -13.77 -32.74
C ASP A 507 4.48 -13.24 -34.17
N ARG A 508 4.91 -11.99 -34.46
CA ARG A 508 4.64 -11.30 -35.73
C ARG A 508 5.87 -10.74 -36.44
N VAL A 509 6.95 -10.43 -35.74
CA VAL A 509 8.08 -9.66 -36.28
C VAL A 509 9.39 -10.45 -36.24
N VAL A 510 9.71 -11.08 -35.11
CA VAL A 510 11.00 -11.79 -34.93
C VAL A 510 11.17 -12.88 -35.99
N GLY A 511 12.27 -12.81 -36.75
CA GLY A 511 12.58 -13.75 -37.84
C GLY A 511 11.72 -13.60 -39.09
N ARG A 512 10.95 -12.51 -39.22
CA ARG A 512 10.02 -12.28 -40.35
C ARG A 512 10.23 -10.95 -41.08
N THR A 513 11.13 -10.10 -40.59
CA THR A 513 11.43 -8.82 -41.21
C THR A 513 12.89 -8.41 -40.94
N ASP A 514 13.45 -7.65 -41.86
CA ASP A 514 14.75 -6.97 -41.73
C ASP A 514 14.60 -5.45 -41.53
N ASP A 515 13.36 -4.97 -41.31
CA ASP A 515 13.10 -3.55 -41.07
C ASP A 515 13.77 -3.08 -39.77
N VAL A 516 14.67 -2.11 -39.89
CA VAL A 516 15.51 -1.63 -38.79
C VAL A 516 14.68 -1.01 -37.66
N LEU A 517 13.55 -0.36 -37.96
CA LEU A 517 12.69 0.24 -36.93
C LEU A 517 11.94 -0.84 -36.15
N LEU A 518 11.41 -1.85 -36.84
CA LEU A 518 10.77 -2.99 -36.18
C LEU A 518 11.77 -3.77 -35.33
N LEU A 519 12.98 -3.99 -35.83
CA LEU A 519 14.06 -4.63 -35.08
C LEU A 519 14.51 -3.79 -33.88
N ALA A 520 14.56 -2.46 -33.99
CA ALA A 520 14.86 -1.59 -32.85
C ALA A 520 13.82 -1.72 -31.72
N ILE A 521 12.53 -1.84 -32.06
CA ILE A 521 11.46 -2.11 -31.08
C ILE A 521 11.71 -3.46 -30.40
N VAL A 522 12.11 -4.50 -31.16
CA VAL A 522 12.48 -5.81 -30.61
C VAL A 522 13.71 -5.71 -29.70
N THR A 523 14.74 -4.95 -30.04
CA THR A 523 15.97 -4.86 -29.22
C THR A 523 15.72 -4.11 -27.91
N CYS A 524 14.92 -3.04 -27.92
CA CYS A 524 14.54 -2.32 -26.70
C CYS A 524 13.80 -3.21 -25.67
N ARG A 525 13.22 -4.35 -26.10
CA ARG A 525 12.65 -5.38 -25.22
C ARG A 525 13.64 -5.88 -24.18
N CYS A 526 14.83 -6.29 -24.61
CA CYS A 526 15.79 -7.00 -23.76
C CYS A 526 16.24 -6.11 -22.60
N CYS A 527 16.51 -4.84 -22.90
CA CYS A 527 16.95 -3.88 -21.90
C CYS A 527 15.89 -3.65 -20.81
N VAL A 528 14.61 -3.58 -21.17
CA VAL A 528 13.58 -3.28 -20.17
C VAL A 528 13.28 -4.50 -19.29
N GLN A 529 13.22 -5.71 -19.86
CA GLN A 529 12.92 -6.94 -19.12
C GLN A 529 14.03 -7.32 -18.13
N GLU A 530 15.30 -7.13 -18.49
CA GLU A 530 16.42 -7.30 -17.58
C GLU A 530 16.38 -6.29 -16.42
N CYS A 531 16.02 -5.03 -16.69
CA CYS A 531 15.81 -4.05 -15.63
C CYS A 531 14.64 -4.41 -14.70
N PHE A 532 13.58 -5.08 -15.19
CA PHE A 532 12.48 -5.59 -14.36
C PHE A 532 12.92 -6.70 -13.42
N MET A 533 13.59 -7.72 -13.94
CA MET A 533 13.93 -8.93 -13.17
C MET A 533 14.99 -8.66 -12.09
N LEU A 534 15.93 -7.74 -12.32
CA LEU A 534 17.03 -7.45 -11.40
C LEU A 534 16.63 -6.68 -10.13
N HIS A 535 15.42 -6.12 -10.06
CA HIS A 535 15.01 -5.22 -8.97
C HIS A 535 13.66 -5.55 -8.32
N THR A 536 12.97 -6.60 -8.80
CA THR A 536 11.82 -7.20 -8.11
C THR A 536 12.19 -8.34 -7.13
N CYS A 537 13.49 -8.65 -6.99
CA CYS A 537 14.01 -9.65 -6.05
C CYS A 537 14.59 -8.97 -4.79
#